data_AF-A0A6V8MJ07-F1
#
_entry.id   AF-A0A6V8MJ07-F1
#
_cell.length_a   1.000
_cell.length_b   1.000
_cell.length_c   1.000
_cell.angle_alpha   90.00
_cell.angle_beta   90.00
_cell.angle_gamma   90.00
#
_symmetry.space_group_name_H-M   'P 1'
#
loop_
_entity.id
_entity.type
_entity.pdbx_description
1 polymer ?
#
loop_
_entity_poly.entity_id
_entity_poly.type
_entity_poly.pdbx_seq_one_letter_code
_entity_poly.pdbx_strand_id
1 'polypeptide(L)'
;MKLSGRDWISIVGVLVLVGLLGLGTGKGKGKAIPLDDRHRSSYLALKDGRSRAQVELICVTCHNNTSLPLPEKHPPKEQCLVCHDLVRL
;
A
#
# COMPACT_ATOMS: atom_id res chain seq x y z
N MET A 1 35.57 4.66 -15.32
CA MET A 1 35.19 3.33 -14.79
C MET A 1 34.83 2.45 -15.98
N LYS A 2 35.47 1.30 -16.15
CA LYS A 2 35.29 0.43 -17.34
C LYS A 2 34.41 -0.75 -16.91
N LEU A 3 33.14 -0.74 -17.31
CA LEU A 3 32.21 -1.81 -17.00
C LEU A 3 32.63 -3.08 -17.76
N SER A 4 32.84 -4.17 -17.02
CA SER A 4 33.15 -5.49 -17.54
C SER A 4 31.91 -6.11 -18.19
N GLY A 5 32.10 -7.10 -19.08
CA GLY A 5 30.99 -7.88 -19.64
C GLY A 5 30.12 -8.53 -18.55
N ARG A 6 30.71 -8.87 -17.40
CA ARG A 6 29.96 -9.36 -16.23
C ARG A 6 29.09 -8.28 -15.58
N ASP A 7 29.53 -7.03 -15.60
CA ASP A 7 28.77 -5.92 -15.01
C ASP A 7 27.53 -5.62 -15.86
N TRP A 8 27.64 -5.74 -17.18
CA TRP A 8 26.50 -5.61 -18.10
C TRP A 8 25.42 -6.67 -17.88
N ILE A 9 25.82 -7.92 -17.65
CA ILE A 9 24.87 -9.01 -17.34
C ILE A 9 24.10 -8.70 -16.04
N SER A 10 24.80 -8.24 -15.00
CA SER A 10 24.16 -7.84 -13.74
C SER A 10 23.20 -6.67 -13.91
N ILE A 11 23.58 -5.64 -14.68
CA ILE A 11 22.74 -4.47 -14.94
C ILE A 11 21.47 -4.87 -15.70
N VAL A 12 21.60 -5.68 -16.75
CA VAL A 12 20.45 -6.18 -17.52
C VAL A 12 19.54 -7.04 -16.63
N GLY A 13 20.10 -7.91 -15.80
CA GLY A 13 19.33 -8.72 -14.85
C GLY A 13 18.51 -7.85 -13.88
N VAL A 14 19.11 -6.81 -13.31
CA VAL A 14 18.42 -5.87 -12.42
C VAL A 14 17.32 -5.10 -13.17
N LEU A 15 17.59 -4.62 -14.38
CA LEU A 15 16.59 -3.91 -15.19
C LEU A 15 15.39 -4.80 -15.54
N VAL A 16 15.63 -6.07 -15.89
CA VAL A 16 14.56 -7.04 -16.16
C VAL A 16 13.73 -7.30 -14.92
N LEU A 17 14.36 -7.49 -13.76
CA LEU A 17 13.65 -7.69 -12.48
C LEU A 17 12.79 -6.47 -12.13
N VAL A 18 13.36 -5.26 -12.19
CA VAL A 18 12.62 -4.01 -11.90
C VAL A 18 11.47 -3.83 -12.89
N GLY A 19 11.69 -4.11 -14.18
CA GLY A 19 10.65 -4.06 -15.20
C GLY A 19 9.49 -5.02 -14.90
N LEU A 20 9.78 -6.27 -14.54
CA LEU A 20 8.78 -7.27 -14.16
C LEU A 20 7.97 -6.83 -12.92
N LEU A 21 8.63 -6.30 -11.89
CA LEU A 21 7.95 -5.81 -10.69
C LEU A 21 7.05 -4.60 -10.98
N GLY A 22 7.45 -3.73 -11.91
CA GLY A 22 6.67 -2.56 -12.33
C GLY A 22 5.36 -2.91 -13.06
N LEU A 23 5.29 -4.06 -13.74
CA LEU A 23 4.08 -4.49 -14.44
C LEU A 23 2.94 -4.88 -13.47
N GLY A 24 3.26 -5.19 -12.21
CA GLY A 24 2.28 -5.56 -11.18
C GLY A 24 1.63 -4.38 -10.45
N THR A 25 2.18 -3.16 -10.54
CA THR A 25 1.87 -2.06 -9.61
C THR A 25 0.58 -1.29 -9.92
N GLY A 26 -0.24 -1.74 -10.89
CA GLY A 26 -1.40 -0.99 -11.39
C GLY A 26 -2.78 -1.65 -11.24
N LYS A 27 -2.86 -2.97 -11.06
CA LYS A 27 -4.16 -3.69 -11.02
C LYS A 27 -4.63 -3.87 -9.57
N GLY A 28 -5.78 -3.28 -9.22
CA GLY A 28 -6.48 -3.60 -7.97
C GLY A 28 -6.31 -2.62 -6.81
N LYS A 29 -6.02 -1.34 -7.08
CA LYS A 29 -6.11 -0.31 -6.03
C LYS A 29 -7.53 -0.30 -5.48
N GLY A 30 -7.65 -0.53 -4.18
CA GLY A 30 -8.90 -0.44 -3.46
C GLY A 30 -9.45 0.98 -3.53
N LYS A 31 -10.74 1.15 -3.21
CA LYS A 31 -11.34 2.47 -3.15
C LYS A 31 -10.58 3.36 -2.16
N ALA A 32 -10.31 4.61 -2.54
CA ALA A 32 -9.63 5.55 -1.67
C ALA A 32 -10.39 5.75 -0.35
N ILE A 33 -9.64 5.99 0.73
CA ILE A 33 -10.21 6.23 2.06
C ILE A 33 -10.95 7.57 2.03
N PRO A 34 -12.24 7.65 2.39
CA PRO A 34 -12.99 8.90 2.38
C PRO A 34 -12.33 9.97 3.25
N LEU A 35 -12.35 11.23 2.80
CA LEU A 35 -11.97 12.37 3.63
C LEU A 35 -13.21 12.89 4.37
N ASP A 36 -13.59 12.18 5.43
CA ASP A 36 -14.72 12.55 6.30
C ASP A 36 -14.33 12.47 7.78
N ASP A 37 -15.23 12.91 8.65
CA ASP A 37 -14.98 12.95 10.10
C ASP A 37 -14.70 11.57 10.72
N ARG A 38 -15.23 10.49 10.14
CA ARG A 38 -15.01 9.12 10.63
C ARG A 38 -13.60 8.61 10.30
N HIS A 39 -13.03 9.07 9.19
CA HIS A 39 -11.70 8.66 8.73
C HIS A 39 -10.60 9.67 9.07
N ARG A 40 -10.96 10.86 9.57
CA ARG A 40 -10.04 11.96 9.88
C ARG A 40 -8.87 11.56 10.78
N SER A 41 -9.09 10.67 11.75
CA SER A 41 -8.05 10.19 12.66
C SER A 41 -6.91 9.46 11.93
N SER A 42 -7.22 8.70 10.88
CA SER A 42 -6.21 8.03 10.05
C SER A 42 -5.37 9.02 9.25
N TYR A 43 -5.99 10.08 8.73
CA TYR A 43 -5.29 11.16 8.02
C TYR A 43 -4.34 11.92 8.95
N LEU A 44 -4.81 12.28 10.16
CA LEU A 44 -3.98 12.96 11.15
C LEU A 44 -2.83 12.09 11.63
N ALA A 45 -3.08 10.81 11.92
CA ALA A 45 -2.03 9.88 12.33
C ALA A 45 -0.89 9.78 11.30
N LEU A 46 -1.22 9.71 10.01
CA LEU A 46 -0.21 9.72 8.94
C LEU A 46 0.50 11.07 8.84
N LYS A 47 -0.23 12.18 8.98
CA LYS A 47 0.35 13.54 8.98
C LYS A 47 1.31 13.76 10.17
N ASP A 48 1.00 13.17 11.32
CA ASP A 48 1.80 13.23 12.55
C ASP A 48 3.02 12.29 12.51
N GLY A 49 3.26 11.61 11.38
CA GLY A 49 4.44 10.78 11.17
C GLY A 49 4.32 9.33 11.67
N ARG A 50 3.12 8.86 12.02
CA ARG A 50 2.93 7.44 12.37
C ARG A 50 3.16 6.56 11.14
N SER A 51 3.66 5.35 11.38
CA SER A 51 3.85 4.38 10.30
C SER A 51 2.50 3.90 9.75
N ARG A 52 2.50 3.41 8.50
CA ARG A 52 1.32 2.84 7.86
C ARG A 52 0.71 1.70 8.69
N ALA A 53 1.57 0.82 9.21
CA ALA A 53 1.15 -0.27 10.08
C ALA A 53 0.45 0.22 11.37
N GLN A 54 0.96 1.29 12.00
CA GLN A 54 0.32 1.88 13.18
C GLN A 54 -1.05 2.50 12.86
N VAL A 55 -1.22 3.06 11.67
CA VAL A 55 -2.48 3.68 11.24
C VAL A 55 -3.51 2.61 10.88
N GLU A 56 -3.08 1.48 10.31
CA GLU A 56 -3.96 0.36 9.95
C GLU A 56 -4.65 -0.29 11.16
N LEU A 57 -4.07 -0.17 12.36
CA LEU A 57 -4.72 -0.58 13.61
C LEU A 57 -6.00 0.22 13.90
N ILE A 58 -6.10 1.46 13.42
CA ILE A 58 -7.31 2.28 13.54
C ILE A 58 -8.42 1.68 12.66
N CYS A 59 -8.07 1.19 11.47
CA CYS A 59 -9.03 0.64 10.51
C CYS A 59 -9.77 -0.57 11.09
N VAL A 60 -9.05 -1.50 11.74
CA VAL A 60 -9.61 -2.75 12.27
C VAL A 60 -10.54 -2.55 13.47
N THR A 61 -10.54 -1.36 14.09
CA THR A 61 -11.48 -1.03 15.18
C THR A 61 -12.93 -1.04 14.69
N CYS A 62 -13.17 -0.68 13.42
CA CYS A 62 -14.49 -0.72 12.79
C CYS A 62 -14.56 -1.77 11.66
N HIS A 63 -13.55 -1.85 10.80
CA HIS A 63 -13.48 -2.80 9.69
C HIS A 63 -13.02 -4.19 10.15
N ASN A 64 -13.94 -4.91 10.76
CA ASN A 64 -13.74 -6.23 11.33
C ASN A 64 -14.94 -7.14 11.07
N ASN A 65 -14.91 -8.38 11.54
CA ASN A 65 -15.94 -9.38 11.21
C ASN A 65 -17.30 -9.09 11.88
N THR A 66 -17.37 -8.12 12.78
CA THR A 66 -18.54 -7.90 13.64
C THR A 66 -19.21 -6.56 13.36
N SER A 67 -18.44 -5.47 13.26
CA SER A 67 -18.97 -4.10 13.13
C SER A 67 -19.19 -3.70 11.68
N LEU A 68 -18.14 -3.80 10.84
CA LEU A 68 -18.19 -3.53 9.41
C LEU A 68 -17.37 -4.61 8.66
N PRO A 69 -17.98 -5.77 8.35
CA PRO A 69 -17.30 -6.85 7.68
C PRO A 69 -16.80 -6.45 6.29
N LEU A 70 -15.59 -6.92 5.98
CA LEU A 70 -15.00 -6.77 4.66
C LEU A 70 -15.65 -7.77 3.68
N PRO A 71 -15.65 -7.50 2.37
CA PRO A 71 -16.15 -8.45 1.37
C PRO A 71 -15.45 -9.82 1.45
N GLU A 72 -16.15 -10.90 1.09
CA GLU A 72 -15.60 -12.27 1.15
C GLU A 72 -14.27 -12.45 0.40
N LYS A 73 -14.11 -11.75 -0.72
CA LYS A 73 -12.90 -11.82 -1.57
C LYS A 73 -11.86 -10.75 -1.22
N HIS A 74 -12.02 -10.07 -0.09
CA HIS A 74 -11.05 -9.06 0.34
C HIS A 74 -9.73 -9.76 0.77
N PRO A 75 -8.55 -9.21 0.40
CA PRO A 75 -7.27 -9.69 0.89
C PRO A 75 -7.17 -9.69 2.44
N PRO A 76 -6.14 -10.34 3.01
CA PRO A 76 -5.91 -10.32 4.46
C PRO A 76 -5.88 -8.90 5.06
N LYS A 77 -6.23 -8.81 6.35
CA LYS A 77 -6.24 -7.54 7.12
C LYS A 77 -4.82 -7.04 7.40
N GLU A 78 -4.72 -5.81 7.92
CA GLU A 78 -3.46 -5.17 8.37
C GLU A 78 -2.46 -4.83 7.25
N GLN A 79 -2.99 -4.59 6.04
CA GLN A 79 -2.26 -4.01 4.91
C GLN A 79 -3.18 -3.05 4.13
N CYS A 80 -4.13 -2.42 4.82
CA CYS A 80 -5.20 -1.63 4.21
C CYS A 80 -4.64 -0.54 3.30
N LEU A 81 -3.62 0.19 3.76
CA LEU A 81 -3.09 1.35 3.05
C LEU A 81 -2.33 0.96 1.78
N VAL A 82 -1.90 -0.30 1.64
CA VAL A 82 -1.24 -0.81 0.42
C VAL A 82 -2.14 -0.67 -0.81
N CYS A 83 -3.44 -0.94 -0.62
CA CYS A 83 -4.42 -0.88 -1.70
C CYS A 83 -5.35 0.35 -1.58
N HIS A 84 -5.62 0.81 -0.36
CA HIS A 84 -6.52 1.93 -0.07
C HIS A 84 -5.71 3.20 0.21
N ASP A 85 -5.41 3.95 -0.84
CA ASP A 85 -4.71 5.23 -0.72
C ASP A 85 -5.59 6.28 -0.01
N LEU A 86 -4.94 7.21 0.69
CA LEU A 86 -5.60 8.44 1.16
C LEU A 86 -5.88 9.36 -0.04
N VAL A 87 -6.99 10.09 0.02
CA VAL A 87 -7.22 11.21 -0.89
C VAL A 87 -6.13 12.25 -0.61
N ARG A 88 -5.38 12.63 -1.65
CA ARG A 88 -4.34 13.64 -1.53
C ARG A 88 -5.01 14.97 -1.18
N LEU A 89 -4.66 15.55 -0.03
CA LEU A 89 -5.04 16.91 0.35
C LEU A 89 -4.40 17.94 -0.59
#